data_AF-A0A524DP00-F1
#
_entry.id   AF-A0A524DP00-F1
#
_cell.length_a   1.000
_cell.length_b   1.000
_cell.length_c   1.000
_cell.angle_alpha   90.00
_cell.angle_beta   90.00
_cell.angle_gamma   90.00
#
_symmetry.space_group_name_H-M   'P 1'
#
loop_
_entity.id
_entity.type
_entity.pdbx_description
1 polymer ?
#
loop_
_entity_poly.entity_id
_entity_poly.type
_entity_poly.pdbx_seq_one_letter_code
_entity_poly.pdbx_strand_id
1 'polypeptide(L)'
;MSDKNTLNVIDGTLRSVEENFKKFIDVLETAKNELIVLENEKAQLSHDKELLEREKNQLEQATKMLEKDKDSLEKEKQLLEIEKQKLEKEKEEKEQKIGELTSEQLRLLDEYKNLKIELKKFMKIAQDQEESEFNFERIKALLSITMLLIQEIWQGQPHYRILLTLHGEREEMTREQLKNTTGISGAMVLRAIHELIKIDLVEYDEERSLVKLKKRLFEKKALEKKQKE
;
A
#
# COMPACT_ATOMS: atom_id res chain seq x y z
N MET A 1 23.44 -116.69 72.27
CA MET A 1 22.93 -116.27 70.94
C MET A 1 22.06 -115.00 70.99
N SER A 2 21.72 -114.44 72.16
CA SER A 2 20.84 -113.26 72.29
C SER A 2 21.54 -111.93 71.96
N ASP A 3 22.75 -111.70 72.47
CA ASP A 3 23.40 -110.37 72.40
C ASP A 3 23.88 -109.98 71.00
N LYS A 4 24.22 -110.97 70.17
CA LYS A 4 24.64 -110.77 68.78
C LYS A 4 23.50 -110.28 67.88
N ASN A 5 22.25 -110.64 68.21
CA ASN A 5 21.06 -110.14 67.51
C ASN A 5 20.72 -108.70 67.91
N THR A 6 20.89 -108.34 69.19
CA THR A 6 20.63 -106.97 69.67
C THR A 6 21.62 -105.96 69.08
N LEU A 7 22.90 -106.31 69.00
CA LEU A 7 23.93 -105.47 68.35
C LEU A 7 23.65 -105.27 66.85
N ASN A 8 23.26 -106.31 66.12
CA ASN A 8 22.90 -106.19 64.70
C ASN A 8 21.67 -105.28 64.46
N VAL A 9 20.69 -105.28 65.36
CA VAL A 9 19.52 -104.39 65.29
C VAL A 9 19.89 -102.94 65.59
N ILE A 10 20.80 -102.72 66.54
CA ILE A 10 21.32 -101.37 66.87
C ILE A 10 22.13 -100.82 65.67
N ASP A 11 23.02 -101.63 65.09
CA ASP A 11 23.80 -101.23 63.90
C ASP A 11 22.91 -100.96 62.68
N GLY A 12 21.86 -101.77 62.48
CA GLY A 12 20.86 -101.53 61.42
C GLY A 12 20.08 -100.24 61.64
N THR A 13 19.69 -99.94 62.88
CA THR A 13 19.03 -98.69 63.25
C THR A 13 19.97 -97.49 63.06
N LEU A 14 21.23 -97.59 63.47
CA LEU A 14 22.23 -96.53 63.28
C LEU A 14 22.48 -96.22 61.80
N ARG A 15 22.57 -97.25 60.93
CA ARG A 15 22.69 -97.05 59.47
C ARG A 15 21.46 -96.38 58.88
N SER A 16 20.26 -96.80 59.27
CA SER A 16 19.00 -96.17 58.82
C SER A 16 18.91 -94.71 59.26
N VAL A 17 19.33 -94.41 60.49
CA VAL A 17 19.41 -93.05 61.02
C VAL A 17 20.44 -92.23 60.22
N GLU A 18 21.61 -92.77 59.93
CA GLU A 18 22.64 -92.10 59.11
C GLU A 18 22.15 -91.81 57.68
N GLU A 19 21.46 -92.76 57.04
CA GLU A 19 20.85 -92.56 55.73
C GLU A 19 19.76 -91.48 55.76
N ASN A 20 18.93 -91.45 56.80
CA ASN A 20 17.91 -90.42 56.96
C ASN A 20 18.52 -89.04 57.19
N PHE A 21 19.60 -88.94 57.97
CA PHE A 21 20.33 -87.68 58.14
C PHE A 21 20.98 -87.20 56.84
N LYS A 22 21.56 -88.11 56.04
CA LYS A 22 22.09 -87.76 54.71
C LYS A 22 21.00 -87.20 53.80
N LYS A 23 19.86 -87.89 53.69
CA LYS A 23 18.70 -87.40 52.92
C LYS A 23 18.20 -86.05 53.41
N PHE A 24 18.19 -85.82 54.73
CA PHE A 24 17.77 -84.55 55.30
C PHE A 24 18.75 -83.41 54.96
N ILE A 25 20.06 -83.69 55.01
CA ILE A 25 21.09 -82.73 54.59
C ILE A 25 20.94 -82.38 53.11
N ASP A 26 20.73 -83.37 52.24
CA ASP A 26 20.54 -83.14 50.80
C ASP A 26 19.31 -82.23 50.52
N VAL A 27 18.20 -82.46 51.24
CA VAL A 27 17.00 -81.61 51.14
C VAL A 27 17.28 -80.19 51.64
N LEU A 28 18.01 -80.03 52.74
CA LEU A 28 18.39 -78.71 53.25
C LEU A 28 19.33 -77.95 52.30
N GLU A 29 20.28 -78.64 51.68
CA GLU A 29 21.16 -78.04 50.67
C GLU A 29 20.38 -77.61 49.43
N THR A 30 19.43 -78.44 48.98
CA THR A 30 18.54 -78.10 47.85
C THR A 30 17.69 -76.88 48.17
N ALA A 31 17.04 -76.85 49.33
CA ALA A 31 16.22 -75.72 49.77
C ALA A 31 17.05 -74.43 49.93
N LYS A 32 18.29 -74.54 50.43
CA LYS A 32 19.22 -73.40 50.51
C LYS A 32 19.57 -72.86 49.13
N ASN A 33 19.86 -73.73 48.17
CA ASN A 33 20.19 -73.33 46.80
C ASN A 33 18.99 -72.66 46.11
N GLU A 34 17.78 -73.20 46.28
CA GLU A 34 16.54 -72.59 45.78
C GLU A 34 16.30 -71.20 46.39
N LEU A 35 16.57 -71.04 47.69
CA LEU A 35 16.40 -69.75 48.37
C LEU A 35 17.38 -68.69 47.84
N ILE A 36 18.63 -69.08 47.55
CA ILE A 36 19.62 -68.20 46.91
C ILE A 36 19.16 -67.78 45.50
N VAL A 37 18.60 -68.72 44.71
CA VAL A 37 18.05 -68.40 43.38
C VAL A 37 16.89 -67.41 43.50
N LEU A 38 15.95 -67.66 44.41
CA LEU A 38 14.81 -66.75 44.64
C LEU A 38 15.24 -65.36 45.10
N GLU A 39 16.29 -65.26 45.92
CA GLU A 39 16.83 -63.97 46.35
C GLU A 39 17.46 -63.20 45.18
N ASN A 40 18.19 -63.89 44.30
CA ASN A 40 18.73 -63.30 43.08
C ASN A 40 17.62 -62.85 42.11
N GLU A 41 16.60 -63.67 41.89
CA GLU A 41 15.44 -63.32 41.05
C GLU A 41 14.69 -62.11 41.61
N LYS A 42 14.51 -62.05 42.94
CA LYS A 42 13.89 -60.90 43.59
C LYS A 42 14.71 -59.62 43.41
N ALA A 43 16.03 -59.70 43.52
CA ALA A 43 16.92 -58.57 43.29
C ALA A 43 16.83 -58.09 41.83
N GLN A 44 16.81 -59.01 40.87
CA GLN A 44 16.67 -58.70 39.46
C GLN A 44 15.32 -58.06 39.14
N LEU A 45 14.21 -58.62 39.64
CA LEU A 45 12.88 -58.05 39.47
C LEU A 45 12.75 -56.65 40.08
N SER A 46 13.40 -56.41 41.22
CA SER A 46 13.45 -55.07 41.82
C SER A 46 14.17 -54.07 40.91
N HIS A 47 15.29 -54.49 40.32
CA HIS A 47 16.04 -53.65 39.39
C HIS A 47 15.24 -53.34 38.12
N ASP A 48 14.62 -54.35 37.51
CA ASP A 48 13.79 -54.18 36.30
C ASP A 48 12.59 -53.27 36.57
N LYS A 49 11.98 -53.38 37.76
CA LYS A 49 10.91 -52.48 38.17
C LYS A 49 11.36 -51.02 38.24
N GLU A 50 12.54 -50.75 38.80
CA GLU A 50 13.09 -49.39 38.86
C GLU A 50 13.39 -48.83 37.46
N LEU A 51 13.90 -49.65 36.54
CA LEU A 51 14.13 -49.26 35.15
C LEU A 51 12.83 -48.90 34.44
N LEU A 52 11.81 -49.76 34.56
CA LEU A 52 10.48 -49.50 33.98
C LEU A 52 9.83 -48.24 34.54
N GLU A 53 10.01 -47.96 35.82
CA GLU A 53 9.47 -46.75 36.44
C GLU A 53 10.18 -45.48 35.94
N ARG A 54 11.49 -45.55 35.68
CA ARG A 54 12.23 -44.46 35.02
C ARG A 54 11.77 -44.24 33.58
N GLU A 55 11.64 -45.30 32.80
CA GLU A 55 11.17 -45.23 31.41
C GLU A 55 9.76 -44.65 31.33
N LYS A 56 8.86 -45.10 32.21
CA LYS A 56 7.50 -44.57 32.32
C LYS A 56 7.50 -43.07 32.58
N ASN A 57 8.32 -42.60 33.51
CA ASN A 57 8.42 -41.18 33.83
C ASN A 57 8.97 -40.36 32.65
N GLN A 58 9.95 -40.90 31.91
CA GLN A 58 10.47 -40.26 30.70
C GLN A 58 9.42 -40.17 29.59
N LEU A 59 8.66 -41.26 29.37
CA LEU A 59 7.55 -41.28 28.41
C LEU A 59 6.45 -40.28 28.78
N GLU A 60 6.11 -40.16 30.06
CA GLU A 60 5.12 -39.19 30.51
C GLU A 60 5.59 -37.74 30.28
N GLN A 61 6.87 -37.46 30.52
CA GLN A 61 7.46 -36.15 30.22
C GLN A 61 7.47 -35.85 28.71
N ALA A 62 7.87 -36.82 27.88
CA ALA A 62 7.86 -36.69 26.43
C ALA A 62 6.44 -36.44 25.90
N THR A 63 5.44 -37.12 26.45
CA THR A 63 4.03 -36.95 26.07
C THR A 63 3.54 -35.54 26.39
N LYS A 64 3.86 -35.02 27.59
CA LYS A 64 3.52 -33.63 27.97
C LYS A 64 4.20 -32.58 27.09
N MET A 65 5.43 -32.84 26.62
CA MET A 65 6.10 -31.94 25.68
C MET A 65 5.43 -31.97 24.31
N LEU A 66 5.12 -33.16 23.79
CA LEU A 66 4.42 -33.31 22.52
C LEU A 66 3.02 -32.67 22.53
N GLU A 67 2.29 -32.75 23.65
CA GLU A 67 1.00 -32.06 23.80
C GLU A 67 1.15 -30.54 23.71
N LYS A 68 2.17 -29.96 24.36
CA LYS A 68 2.46 -28.52 24.26
C LYS A 68 2.85 -28.10 22.85
N ASP A 69 3.69 -28.89 22.18
CA ASP A 69 4.10 -28.62 20.81
C ASP A 69 2.90 -28.68 19.86
N LYS A 70 2.02 -29.66 20.05
CA LYS A 70 0.76 -29.77 19.30
C LYS A 70 -0.12 -28.53 19.50
N ASP A 71 -0.32 -28.09 20.74
CA ASP A 71 -1.11 -26.89 21.04
C ASP A 71 -0.49 -25.63 20.41
N SER A 72 0.84 -25.53 20.39
CA SER A 72 1.56 -24.43 19.73
C SER A 72 1.34 -24.44 18.22
N LEU A 73 1.48 -25.61 17.59
CA LEU A 73 1.27 -25.78 16.14
C LEU A 73 -0.18 -25.51 15.75
N GLU A 74 -1.16 -25.91 16.57
CA GLU A 74 -2.58 -25.63 16.34
C GLU A 74 -2.84 -24.11 16.31
N LYS A 75 -2.23 -23.35 17.24
CA LYS A 75 -2.32 -21.88 17.26
C LYS A 75 -1.65 -21.25 16.05
N GLU A 76 -0.46 -21.71 15.68
CA GLU A 76 0.25 -21.21 14.50
C GLU A 76 -0.56 -21.45 13.21
N LYS A 77 -1.16 -22.63 13.07
CA LYS A 77 -2.05 -22.96 11.96
C LYS A 77 -3.26 -22.03 11.89
N GLN A 78 -3.87 -21.69 13.03
CA GLN A 78 -4.99 -20.74 13.08
C GLN A 78 -4.56 -19.33 12.64
N LEU A 79 -3.37 -18.88 13.08
CA LEU A 79 -2.83 -17.57 12.68
C LEU A 79 -2.57 -17.53 11.16
N LEU A 80 -1.96 -18.58 10.61
CA LEU A 80 -1.71 -18.69 9.17
C LEU A 80 -3.00 -18.71 8.35
N GLU A 81 -4.06 -19.37 8.83
CA GLU A 81 -5.35 -19.37 8.15
C GLU A 81 -5.99 -17.96 8.13
N ILE A 82 -5.88 -17.21 9.22
CA ILE A 82 -6.34 -15.80 9.28
C ILE A 82 -5.53 -14.93 8.30
N GLU A 83 -4.20 -15.09 8.26
CA GLU A 83 -3.34 -14.34 7.36
C GLU A 83 -3.65 -14.65 5.89
N LYS A 84 -3.88 -15.92 5.56
CA LYS A 84 -4.30 -16.35 4.23
C LYS A 84 -5.62 -15.70 3.82
N GLN A 85 -6.63 -15.70 4.67
CA GLN A 85 -7.91 -15.04 4.40
C GLN A 85 -7.76 -13.54 4.19
N LYS A 86 -6.87 -12.89 4.94
CA LYS A 86 -6.58 -11.46 4.76
C LYS A 86 -5.93 -11.19 3.40
N LEU A 87 -4.93 -11.99 3.02
CA LEU A 87 -4.26 -11.87 1.72
C LEU A 87 -5.22 -12.12 0.55
N GLU A 88 -6.16 -13.05 0.72
CA GLU A 88 -7.18 -13.34 -0.30
C GLU A 88 -8.13 -12.14 -0.50
N LYS A 89 -8.59 -11.51 0.59
CA LYS A 89 -9.35 -10.25 0.51
C LYS A 89 -8.57 -9.11 -0.13
N GLU A 90 -7.32 -8.91 0.28
CA GLU A 90 -6.46 -7.87 -0.33
C GLU A 90 -6.23 -8.12 -1.82
N LYS A 91 -6.18 -9.39 -2.25
CA LYS A 91 -6.07 -9.74 -3.66
C LYS A 91 -7.35 -9.40 -4.41
N GLU A 92 -8.52 -9.75 -3.88
CA GLU A 92 -9.82 -9.41 -4.48
C GLU A 92 -10.01 -7.89 -4.62
N GLU A 93 -9.67 -7.12 -3.58
CA GLU A 93 -9.74 -5.65 -3.61
C GLU A 93 -8.82 -5.06 -4.68
N LYS A 94 -7.58 -5.58 -4.79
CA LYS A 94 -6.64 -5.16 -5.84
C LYS A 94 -7.16 -5.52 -7.23
N GLU A 95 -7.75 -6.69 -7.40
CA GLU A 95 -8.29 -7.14 -8.69
C GLU A 95 -9.48 -6.28 -9.13
N GLN A 96 -10.37 -5.93 -8.20
CA GLN A 96 -11.45 -4.96 -8.45
C GLN A 96 -10.90 -3.60 -8.87
N LYS A 97 -9.91 -3.07 -8.13
CA LYS A 97 -9.30 -1.77 -8.43
C LYS A 97 -8.59 -1.75 -9.79
N ILE A 98 -7.93 -2.85 -10.15
CA ILE A 98 -7.33 -3.01 -11.48
C ILE A 98 -8.42 -3.01 -12.56
N GLY A 99 -9.55 -3.70 -12.34
CA GLY A 99 -10.69 -3.69 -13.25
C GLY A 99 -11.28 -2.28 -13.45
N GLU A 100 -11.46 -1.53 -12.37
CA GLU A 100 -11.92 -0.13 -12.41
C GLU A 100 -10.95 0.76 -13.20
N LEU A 101 -9.66 0.73 -12.87
CA LEU A 101 -8.63 1.52 -13.56
C LEU A 101 -8.52 1.16 -15.04
N THR A 102 -8.66 -0.12 -15.38
CA THR A 102 -8.64 -0.58 -16.78
C THR A 102 -9.86 -0.06 -17.54
N SER A 103 -11.03 -0.07 -16.91
CA SER A 103 -12.27 0.46 -17.50
C SER A 103 -12.17 1.97 -17.71
N GLU A 104 -11.61 2.69 -16.74
CA GLU A 104 -11.38 4.14 -16.85
C GLU A 104 -10.36 4.46 -17.95
N GLN A 105 -9.26 3.71 -18.05
CA GLN A 105 -8.29 3.86 -19.14
C GLN A 105 -8.93 3.66 -20.52
N LEU A 106 -9.79 2.65 -20.68
CA LEU A 106 -10.51 2.42 -21.93
C LEU A 106 -11.45 3.59 -22.26
N ARG A 107 -12.16 4.12 -21.25
CA ARG A 107 -13.04 5.29 -21.42
C ARG A 107 -12.24 6.53 -21.86
N LEU A 108 -11.14 6.83 -21.18
CA LEU A 108 -10.28 7.97 -21.52
C LEU A 108 -9.67 7.82 -22.92
N LEU A 109 -9.32 6.60 -23.33
CA LEU A 109 -8.83 6.34 -24.69
C LEU A 109 -9.90 6.64 -25.74
N ASP A 110 -11.16 6.31 -25.46
CA ASP A 110 -12.29 6.63 -26.35
C ASP A 110 -12.57 8.13 -26.41
N GLU A 111 -12.62 8.80 -25.25
CA GLU A 111 -12.74 10.26 -25.16
C GLU A 111 -11.62 10.97 -25.93
N TYR A 112 -10.37 10.50 -25.82
CA TYR A 112 -9.24 11.04 -26.57
C TYR A 112 -9.38 10.84 -28.09
N LYS A 113 -9.87 9.66 -28.54
CA LYS A 113 -10.16 9.42 -29.95
C LYS A 113 -11.25 10.37 -30.46
N ASN A 114 -12.32 10.54 -29.70
CA ASN A 114 -13.43 11.44 -30.04
C ASN A 114 -12.96 12.89 -30.10
N LEU A 115 -12.20 13.36 -29.10
CA LEU A 115 -11.60 14.69 -29.09
C LEU A 115 -10.68 14.90 -30.31
N LYS A 116 -9.89 13.90 -30.69
CA LYS A 116 -9.03 13.96 -31.89
C LYS A 116 -9.86 14.08 -33.18
N ILE A 117 -11.01 13.41 -33.26
CA ILE A 117 -11.93 13.54 -34.39
C ILE A 117 -12.54 14.94 -34.39
N GLU A 118 -12.99 15.44 -33.25
CA GLU A 118 -13.56 16.79 -33.13
C GLU A 118 -12.53 17.88 -33.46
N LEU A 119 -11.30 17.75 -32.98
CA LEU A 119 -10.18 18.63 -33.36
C LEU A 119 -9.93 18.61 -34.86
N LYS A 120 -9.97 17.44 -35.50
CA LYS A 120 -9.85 17.35 -36.96
C LYS A 120 -11.02 18.02 -37.68
N LYS A 121 -12.25 17.84 -37.19
CA LYS A 121 -13.43 18.53 -37.73
C LYS A 121 -13.31 20.04 -37.54
N PHE A 122 -12.85 20.49 -36.38
CA PHE A 122 -12.64 21.91 -36.08
C PHE A 122 -11.54 22.50 -36.96
N MET A 123 -10.41 21.80 -37.16
CA MET A 123 -9.37 22.21 -38.09
C MET A 123 -9.91 22.28 -39.52
N LYS A 124 -10.72 21.30 -39.93
CA LYS A 124 -11.33 21.31 -41.26
C LYS A 124 -12.36 22.44 -41.41
N ILE A 125 -13.19 22.70 -40.40
CA ILE A 125 -14.13 23.83 -40.40
C ILE A 125 -13.36 25.15 -40.40
N ALA A 126 -12.26 25.27 -39.64
CA ALA A 126 -11.42 26.45 -39.64
C ALA A 126 -10.73 26.67 -41.00
N GLN A 127 -10.31 25.59 -41.67
CA GLN A 127 -9.73 25.58 -43.01
C GLN A 127 -10.79 25.86 -44.10
N ASP A 128 -11.99 25.29 -43.98
CA ASP A 128 -13.12 25.55 -44.88
C ASP A 128 -13.69 26.97 -44.64
N GLN A 129 -13.51 27.53 -43.44
CA GLN A 129 -13.74 28.94 -43.09
C GLN A 129 -12.53 29.84 -43.39
N GLU A 130 -11.47 29.37 -44.05
CA GLU A 130 -10.42 30.26 -44.58
C GLU A 130 -10.91 31.16 -45.72
N GLU A 131 -12.18 31.05 -46.16
CA GLU A 131 -12.86 32.14 -46.89
C GLU A 131 -13.33 33.29 -45.98
N SER A 132 -13.18 33.19 -44.65
CA SER A 132 -13.24 34.32 -43.73
C SER A 132 -12.17 34.26 -42.62
N GLU A 133 -10.94 34.59 -43.01
CA GLU A 133 -9.86 35.18 -42.19
C GLU A 133 -9.92 34.99 -40.66
N PHE A 134 -9.52 33.82 -40.15
CA PHE A 134 -9.31 33.58 -38.72
C PHE A 134 -7.88 33.98 -38.30
N ASN A 135 -7.67 35.24 -37.90
CA ASN A 135 -6.36 35.71 -37.45
C ASN A 135 -6.04 35.20 -36.02
N PHE A 136 -5.31 34.09 -35.93
CA PHE A 136 -4.91 33.47 -34.66
C PHE A 136 -4.08 34.40 -33.76
N GLU A 137 -3.29 35.31 -34.34
CA GLU A 137 -2.54 36.33 -33.59
C GLU A 137 -3.48 37.33 -32.91
N ARG A 138 -4.57 37.69 -33.59
CA ARG A 138 -5.62 38.56 -33.04
C ARG A 138 -6.34 37.88 -31.86
N ILE A 139 -6.64 36.60 -31.97
CA ILE A 139 -7.29 35.84 -30.88
C ILE A 139 -6.36 35.75 -29.66
N LYS A 140 -5.08 35.44 -29.89
CA LYS A 140 -4.07 35.42 -28.84
C LYS A 140 -3.94 36.78 -28.14
N ALA A 141 -3.90 37.87 -28.92
CA ALA A 141 -3.84 39.23 -28.39
C ALA A 141 -5.07 39.59 -27.53
N LEU A 142 -6.28 39.27 -28.02
CA LEU A 142 -7.53 39.50 -27.28
C LEU A 142 -7.59 38.68 -25.98
N LEU A 143 -7.12 37.43 -26.02
CA LEU A 143 -7.06 36.55 -24.84
C LEU A 143 -6.08 37.10 -23.81
N SER A 144 -4.91 37.60 -24.23
CA SER A 144 -3.93 38.22 -23.34
C SER A 144 -4.46 39.48 -22.65
N ILE A 145 -5.19 40.35 -23.36
CA ILE A 145 -5.87 41.50 -22.73
C ILE A 145 -6.90 41.01 -21.71
N THR A 146 -7.72 40.04 -22.09
CA THR A 146 -8.81 39.54 -21.24
C THR A 146 -8.30 38.84 -19.98
N MET A 147 -7.23 38.05 -20.09
CA MET A 147 -6.58 37.39 -18.96
C MET A 147 -6.07 38.42 -17.95
N LEU A 148 -5.41 39.48 -18.43
CA LEU A 148 -4.86 40.53 -17.59
C LEU A 148 -5.97 41.30 -16.85
N LEU A 149 -7.09 41.56 -17.51
CA LEU A 149 -8.23 42.20 -16.87
C LEU A 149 -8.85 41.31 -15.78
N ILE A 150 -9.01 40.01 -16.04
CA ILE A 150 -9.58 39.09 -15.05
C ILE A 150 -8.64 38.93 -13.83
N GLN A 151 -7.33 38.92 -14.06
CA GLN A 151 -6.34 38.71 -13.00
C GLN A 151 -6.06 39.96 -12.16
N GLU A 152 -5.96 41.13 -12.80
CA GLU A 152 -5.43 42.33 -12.15
C GLU A 152 -6.48 43.45 -11.98
N ILE A 153 -7.56 43.49 -12.78
CA ILE A 153 -8.55 44.58 -12.75
C ILE A 153 -10.00 44.07 -12.86
N TRP A 154 -10.68 43.95 -11.72
CA TRP A 154 -12.06 43.43 -11.58
C TRP A 154 -13.18 44.36 -12.13
N GLN A 155 -12.93 45.10 -13.21
CA GLN A 155 -13.89 45.93 -13.98
C GLN A 155 -13.47 46.01 -15.47
N GLY A 156 -13.73 44.97 -16.26
CA GLY A 156 -13.06 44.79 -17.55
C GLY A 156 -13.38 45.78 -18.67
N GLN A 157 -14.60 46.31 -18.79
CA GLN A 157 -15.03 47.00 -20.03
C GLN A 157 -14.24 48.28 -20.37
N PRO A 158 -14.05 49.24 -19.45
CA PRO A 158 -13.31 50.46 -19.76
C PRO A 158 -11.82 50.23 -20.03
N HIS A 159 -11.19 49.38 -19.21
CA HIS A 159 -9.79 49.01 -19.29
C HIS A 159 -9.46 48.25 -20.58
N TYR A 160 -10.34 47.31 -20.95
CA TYR A 160 -10.24 46.55 -22.20
C TYR A 160 -10.18 47.46 -23.41
N ARG A 161 -11.10 48.43 -23.53
CA ARG A 161 -11.15 49.31 -24.70
C ARG A 161 -9.93 50.23 -24.76
N ILE A 162 -9.51 50.80 -23.62
CA ILE A 162 -8.32 51.66 -23.58
C ILE A 162 -7.07 50.88 -24.00
N LEU A 163 -6.85 49.69 -23.44
CA LEU A 163 -5.72 48.84 -23.82
C LEU A 163 -5.81 48.40 -25.29
N LEU A 164 -6.97 47.98 -25.76
CA LEU A 164 -7.18 47.60 -27.17
C LEU A 164 -6.84 48.74 -28.13
N THR A 165 -7.30 49.96 -27.83
CA THR A 165 -7.02 51.16 -28.62
C THR A 165 -5.53 51.53 -28.57
N LEU A 166 -4.91 51.51 -27.38
CA LEU A 166 -3.50 51.88 -27.23
C LEU A 166 -2.52 50.85 -27.84
N HIS A 167 -2.86 49.56 -27.81
CA HIS A 167 -2.05 48.53 -28.42
C HIS A 167 -2.19 48.46 -29.95
N GLY A 168 -3.39 48.76 -30.48
CA GLY A 168 -3.73 48.65 -31.89
C GLY A 168 -3.57 49.93 -32.70
N GLU A 169 -4.22 51.02 -32.30
CA GLU A 169 -4.33 52.23 -33.12
C GLU A 169 -3.17 53.20 -32.91
N ARG A 170 -2.87 53.56 -31.65
CA ARG A 170 -1.81 54.52 -31.30
C ARG A 170 -1.25 54.23 -29.91
N GLU A 171 0.08 54.21 -29.79
CA GLU A 171 0.76 53.99 -28.49
C GLU A 171 0.56 55.14 -27.49
N GLU A 172 0.19 56.32 -27.99
CA GLU A 172 -0.01 57.54 -27.22
C GLU A 172 -1.29 58.25 -27.67
N MET A 173 -2.16 58.59 -26.73
CA MET A 173 -3.40 59.32 -26.98
C MET A 173 -3.74 60.24 -25.82
N THR A 174 -4.33 61.40 -26.11
CA THR A 174 -4.84 62.26 -25.04
C THR A 174 -6.09 61.67 -24.41
N ARG A 175 -6.40 62.06 -23.17
CA ARG A 175 -7.62 61.63 -22.47
C ARG A 175 -8.89 61.90 -23.28
N GLU A 176 -8.96 63.04 -23.97
CA GLU A 176 -10.11 63.38 -24.82
C GLU A 176 -10.19 62.50 -26.07
N GLN A 177 -9.04 62.18 -26.68
CA GLN A 177 -8.99 61.25 -27.80
C GLN A 177 -9.41 59.85 -27.38
N LEU A 178 -8.95 59.36 -26.23
CA LEU A 178 -9.40 58.07 -25.68
C LEU A 178 -10.90 58.06 -25.42
N LYS A 179 -11.46 59.13 -24.85
CA LYS A 179 -12.91 59.28 -24.65
C LYS A 179 -13.67 59.14 -25.97
N ASN A 180 -13.24 59.87 -27.00
CA ASN A 180 -13.91 59.91 -28.30
C ASN A 180 -13.76 58.59 -29.07
N THR A 181 -12.61 57.92 -28.98
CA THR A 181 -12.32 56.67 -29.70
C THR A 181 -12.94 55.45 -29.02
N THR A 182 -12.95 55.39 -27.68
CA THR A 182 -13.48 54.23 -26.94
C THR A 182 -14.98 54.32 -26.63
N GLY A 183 -15.55 55.53 -26.73
CA GLY A 183 -16.96 55.82 -26.40
C GLY A 183 -17.28 55.74 -24.90
N ILE A 184 -16.26 55.77 -24.04
CA ILE A 184 -16.39 55.68 -22.57
C ILE A 184 -16.55 57.11 -22.00
N SER A 185 -17.31 57.25 -20.92
CA SER A 185 -17.44 58.54 -20.22
C SER A 185 -16.09 59.03 -19.66
N GLY A 186 -15.84 60.34 -19.72
CA GLY A 186 -14.54 60.91 -19.35
C GLY A 186 -14.10 60.65 -17.89
N ALA A 187 -15.04 60.44 -16.97
CA ALA A 187 -14.76 60.05 -15.58
C ALA A 187 -14.27 58.60 -15.49
N MET A 188 -14.86 57.69 -16.27
CA MET A 188 -14.48 56.27 -16.31
C MET A 188 -13.16 56.07 -17.04
N VAL A 189 -12.85 56.88 -18.06
CA VAL A 189 -11.54 56.89 -18.73
C VAL A 189 -10.44 57.28 -17.74
N LEU A 190 -10.64 58.34 -16.95
CA LEU A 190 -9.65 58.78 -15.96
C LEU A 190 -9.42 57.71 -14.89
N ARG A 191 -10.50 57.16 -14.34
CA ARG A 191 -10.42 56.07 -13.36
C ARG A 191 -9.66 54.87 -13.92
N ALA A 192 -9.97 54.47 -15.15
CA ALA A 192 -9.30 53.34 -15.78
C ALA A 192 -7.83 53.60 -16.07
N ILE A 193 -7.46 54.83 -16.46
CA ILE A 193 -6.05 55.24 -16.60
C ILE A 193 -5.32 55.08 -15.27
N HIS A 194 -5.86 55.60 -14.17
CA HIS A 194 -5.22 55.46 -12.86
C HIS A 194 -5.10 54.00 -12.38
N GLU A 195 -6.09 53.16 -12.67
CA GLU A 195 -6.04 51.72 -12.38
C GLU A 195 -4.99 51.01 -13.26
N LEU A 196 -4.82 51.38 -14.53
CA LEU A 196 -3.77 50.87 -15.43
C LEU A 196 -2.36 51.36 -15.06
N ILE A 197 -2.23 52.56 -14.48
CA ILE A 197 -0.95 53.08 -13.96
C ILE A 197 -0.50 52.25 -12.76
N LYS A 198 -1.42 51.87 -11.86
CA LYS A 198 -1.10 51.07 -10.67
C LYS A 198 -0.47 49.71 -11.02
N ILE A 199 -0.82 49.16 -12.18
CA ILE A 199 -0.27 47.90 -12.70
C ILE A 199 0.86 48.11 -13.73
N ASP A 200 1.39 49.33 -13.82
CA ASP A 200 2.54 49.75 -14.63
C ASP A 200 2.40 49.48 -16.15
N LEU A 201 1.17 49.51 -16.67
CA LEU A 201 0.91 49.29 -18.10
C LEU A 201 0.90 50.57 -18.92
N VAL A 202 0.49 51.68 -18.31
CA VAL A 202 0.41 52.99 -18.97
C VAL A 202 1.02 54.07 -18.08
N GLU A 203 1.52 55.13 -18.72
CA GLU A 203 2.01 56.35 -18.09
C GLU A 203 1.03 57.49 -18.43
N TYR A 204 0.79 58.40 -17.49
CA TYR A 204 -0.10 59.54 -17.70
C TYR A 204 0.59 60.83 -17.29
N ASP A 205 0.68 61.76 -18.25
CA ASP A 205 1.13 63.13 -18.04
C ASP A 205 -0.09 64.01 -17.72
N GLU A 206 -0.19 64.49 -16.48
CA GLU A 206 -1.31 65.32 -16.02
C GLU A 206 -1.33 66.71 -16.68
N GLU A 207 -0.18 67.27 -17.03
CA GLU A 207 -0.06 68.60 -17.64
C GLU A 207 -0.53 68.60 -19.09
N ARG A 208 -0.22 67.53 -19.82
CA ARG A 208 -0.58 67.36 -21.25
C ARG A 208 -1.81 66.50 -21.47
N SER A 209 -2.38 65.93 -20.40
CA SER A 209 -3.45 64.93 -20.45
C SER A 209 -3.14 63.78 -21.42
N LEU A 210 -1.88 63.37 -21.49
CA LEU A 210 -1.36 62.38 -22.45
C LEU A 210 -1.21 61.03 -21.77
N VAL A 211 -1.78 59.97 -22.36
CA VAL A 211 -1.64 58.59 -21.90
C VAL A 211 -0.74 57.86 -22.88
N LYS A 212 0.33 57.25 -22.36
CA LYS A 212 1.30 56.47 -23.12
C LYS A 212 1.31 55.02 -22.67
N LEU A 213 1.32 54.08 -23.60
CA LEU A 213 1.51 52.67 -23.30
C LEU A 213 2.98 52.40 -22.91
N LYS A 214 3.21 51.89 -21.70
CA LYS A 214 4.56 51.58 -21.19
C LYS A 214 5.02 50.19 -21.60
N LYS A 215 4.12 49.20 -21.58
CA LYS A 215 4.43 47.80 -21.88
C LYS A 215 3.47 47.22 -22.92
N ARG A 216 4.00 46.73 -24.04
CA ARG A 216 3.22 46.01 -25.06
C ARG A 216 2.96 44.57 -24.61
N LEU A 217 1.69 44.14 -24.68
CA LEU A 217 1.28 42.77 -24.37
C LEU A 217 1.42 41.82 -25.58
N PHE A 218 1.44 42.36 -26.80
CA PHE A 218 1.57 41.64 -28.07
C PHE A 218 2.06 42.59 -29.17
N GLU A 219 2.50 42.03 -30.30
CA GLU A 219 3.03 42.76 -31.45
C GLU A 219 1.96 43.64 -32.11
N LYS A 220 2.32 44.84 -32.58
CA LYS A 220 1.39 45.81 -33.17
C LYS A 220 0.57 45.22 -34.34
N LYS A 221 1.21 44.39 -35.16
CA LYS A 221 0.61 43.71 -36.32
C LYS A 221 -0.53 42.75 -35.95
N ALA A 222 -0.56 42.25 -34.71
CA ALA A 222 -1.58 41.30 -34.26
C ALA A 222 -3.00 41.91 -34.22
N LEU A 223 -3.12 43.25 -34.20
CA LEU A 223 -4.40 43.97 -34.25
C LEU A 223 -4.57 44.84 -35.51
N GLU A 224 -3.56 44.93 -36.38
CA GLU A 224 -3.66 45.68 -37.62
C GLU A 224 -4.64 44.97 -38.57
N LYS A 225 -5.78 45.60 -38.87
CA LYS A 225 -6.56 45.18 -40.03
C LYS A 225 -5.72 45.46 -41.26
N LYS A 226 -5.42 44.44 -42.08
CA LYS A 226 -4.94 44.68 -43.44
C LYS A 226 -5.93 45.65 -44.09
N GLN A 227 -5.43 46.78 -44.57
CA GLN A 227 -6.20 47.61 -45.50
C GLN A 227 -6.54 46.72 -46.68
N LYS A 228 -7.84 46.67 -47.02
CA LYS A 228 -8.36 45.92 -48.15
C LYS A 228 -7.55 46.25 -49.41
N GLU A 229 -6.95 45.25 -50.01
CA GLU A 229 -6.78 45.21 -51.48
C GLU A 229 -8.00 44.50 -52.07
#